data_AF-A0A1I6Q1M6-F1
#
_entry.id   AF-A0A1I6Q1M6-F1
#
_cell.length_a   1.000
_cell.length_b   1.000
_cell.length_c   1.000
_cell.angle_alpha   90.00
_cell.angle_beta   90.00
_cell.angle_gamma   90.00
#
_symmetry.space_group_name_H-M   'P 1'
#
loop_
_entity.id
_entity.type
_entity.pdbx_description
1 polymer ?
#
loop_
_entity_poly.entity_id
_entity_poly.type
_entity_poly.pdbx_seq_one_letter_code
_entity_poly.pdbx_strand_id
1 'polypeptide(L)'
;MSMSDRPILIKKVKKVAGHGHHGGAWKVAYADFVTAMMAFFLLMWLINTTDPEQKRGIAEYFAPASVSESTSGSGGILGGTSLGEDGSKGSGSMSVITQLAPEAPEDAPPEAGQSSNLAAASEAELREEIARREAADFASAAESLRQAMQSMPELAELSKQLIIDQTPEGLRIQLVDQEGRSMFETNSARPNPRAQLLLRAISRVINQLPNRISITGHTSAAPGSNRASGPNDWPLSSNRANASRLILQAAGVDPDRVYQVSGKAGSDPLYPDDPTLAGNRRIAIVLLREAPVLPTDTSL
;
A
#
# COMPACT_ATOMS: atom_id res chain seq x y z
N MET A 1 4.50 -74.31 42.86
CA MET A 1 4.88 -73.21 43.77
C MET A 1 6.31 -72.80 43.42
N SER A 2 6.49 -71.66 42.75
CA SER A 2 7.82 -71.09 42.49
C SER A 2 7.72 -69.55 42.53
N MET A 3 8.48 -69.01 43.48
CA MET A 3 9.16 -67.72 43.52
C MET A 3 8.38 -66.44 43.15
N SER A 4 7.96 -65.72 44.20
CA SER A 4 7.81 -64.26 44.15
C SER A 4 8.95 -63.61 44.93
N ASP A 5 10.18 -63.75 44.42
CA ASP A 5 11.31 -62.95 44.90
C ASP A 5 11.38 -61.68 44.05
N ARG A 6 10.75 -60.60 44.52
CA ARG A 6 10.81 -59.30 43.85
C ARG A 6 11.91 -58.49 44.55
N PRO A 7 12.98 -58.07 43.84
CA PRO A 7 14.10 -57.40 44.48
C PRO A 7 13.67 -56.05 45.06
N ILE A 8 14.00 -55.83 46.34
CA ILE A 8 13.77 -54.56 47.03
C ILE A 8 14.84 -53.56 46.57
N LEU A 9 14.47 -52.61 45.71
CA LEU A 9 15.34 -51.50 45.33
C LEU A 9 15.29 -50.39 46.39
N ILE A 10 16.31 -50.33 47.26
CA ILE A 10 16.50 -49.19 48.18
C ILE A 10 17.23 -48.06 47.45
N LYS A 11 16.47 -47.08 46.94
CA LYS A 11 17.04 -45.85 46.37
C LYS A 11 17.51 -44.93 47.51
N LYS A 12 18.80 -45.00 47.86
CA LYS A 12 19.43 -44.10 48.84
C LYS A 12 19.65 -42.72 48.20
N VAL A 13 18.66 -41.84 48.26
CA VAL A 13 18.81 -40.45 47.77
C VAL A 13 19.63 -39.66 48.80
N LYS A 14 20.91 -39.45 48.50
CA LYS A 14 21.76 -38.51 49.24
C LYS A 14 21.21 -37.11 48.93
N LYS A 15 20.42 -36.53 49.83
CA LYS A 15 20.13 -35.09 49.79
C LYS A 15 21.44 -34.37 50.05
N VAL A 16 22.15 -34.02 48.99
CA VAL A 16 23.19 -33.01 49.07
C VAL A 16 22.44 -31.73 49.40
N ALA A 17 22.52 -31.29 50.65
CA ALA A 17 22.16 -29.95 51.05
C ALA A 17 23.18 -29.01 50.40
N GLY A 18 23.04 -28.80 49.09
CA GLY A 18 23.63 -27.64 48.43
C GLY A 18 22.91 -26.44 48.99
N HIS A 19 23.66 -25.57 49.67
CA HIS A 19 23.20 -24.29 50.16
C HIS A 19 22.27 -23.64 49.13
N GLY A 20 21.02 -23.42 49.52
CA GLY A 20 20.00 -22.85 48.66
C GLY A 20 20.37 -21.44 48.24
N HIS A 21 20.99 -21.30 47.07
CA HIS A 21 21.14 -20.03 46.35
C HIS A 21 19.84 -19.60 45.64
N HIS A 22 18.67 -20.00 46.16
CA HIS A 22 17.37 -19.71 45.54
C HIS A 22 16.72 -18.41 46.05
N GLY A 23 17.41 -17.61 46.86
CA GLY A 23 16.92 -16.31 47.34
C GLY A 23 17.47 -15.07 46.62
N GLY A 24 18.46 -15.22 45.73
CA GLY A 24 19.19 -14.11 45.10
C GLY A 24 18.96 -13.95 43.59
N ALA A 25 18.58 -15.01 42.87
CA ALA A 25 18.43 -14.98 41.41
C ALA A 25 17.38 -13.96 40.93
N TRP A 26 16.28 -13.80 41.66
CA TRP A 26 15.24 -12.82 41.34
C TRP A 26 15.73 -11.37 41.54
N LYS A 27 16.64 -11.13 42.48
CA LYS A 27 17.24 -9.80 42.70
C LYS A 27 18.20 -9.43 41.58
N VAL A 28 18.90 -10.42 41.02
CA VAL A 28 19.76 -10.21 39.85
C VAL A 28 18.93 -9.88 38.62
N ALA A 29 17.83 -10.62 38.38
CA ALA A 29 16.91 -10.31 37.29
C ALA A 29 16.22 -8.95 37.45
N TYR A 30 15.86 -8.56 38.69
CA TYR A 30 15.30 -7.25 38.97
C TYR A 30 16.34 -6.12 38.79
N ALA A 31 17.57 -6.33 39.25
CA ALA A 31 18.65 -5.37 39.05
C ALA A 31 18.95 -5.15 37.56
N ASP A 32 19.00 -6.23 36.78
CA ASP A 32 19.20 -6.19 35.32
C ASP A 32 18.07 -5.41 34.61
N PHE A 33 16.82 -5.66 35.01
CA PHE A 33 15.66 -4.91 34.50
C PHE A 33 15.73 -3.42 34.82
N VAL A 34 16.09 -3.04 36.05
CA VAL A 34 16.23 -1.63 36.44
C VAL A 34 17.38 -0.97 35.68
N THR A 35 18.51 -1.66 35.48
CA THR A 35 19.62 -1.12 34.68
C THR A 35 19.27 -0.96 33.21
N ALA A 36 18.50 -1.88 32.63
CA ALA A 36 18.00 -1.75 31.26
C ALA A 36 17.04 -0.55 31.12
N MET A 37 16.14 -0.35 32.09
CA MET A 37 15.25 0.81 32.09
C MET A 37 16.02 2.13 32.32
N MET A 38 17.03 2.13 33.18
CA MET A 38 17.90 3.29 33.40
C MET A 38 18.67 3.64 32.11
N ALA A 39 19.25 2.66 31.43
CA ALA A 39 19.97 2.87 30.17
C ALA A 39 19.02 3.38 29.07
N PHE A 40 17.81 2.82 28.97
CA PHE A 40 16.78 3.29 28.05
C PHE A 40 16.34 4.72 28.35
N PHE A 41 16.16 5.06 29.63
CA PHE A 41 15.79 6.41 30.04
C PHE A 41 16.91 7.41 29.76
N LEU A 42 18.17 7.08 30.05
CA LEU A 42 19.31 7.93 29.72
C LEU A 42 19.44 8.14 28.22
N LEU A 43 19.19 7.12 27.40
CA LEU A 43 19.19 7.23 25.95
C LEU A 43 18.08 8.17 25.47
N MET A 44 16.85 7.98 25.94
CA MET A 44 15.73 8.86 25.57
C MET A 44 15.91 10.28 26.10
N TRP A 45 16.51 10.44 27.27
CA TRP A 45 16.86 11.74 27.82
C TRP A 45 17.89 12.44 26.95
N LEU A 46 18.94 11.74 26.53
CA LEU A 46 19.96 12.28 25.63
C LEU A 46 19.36 12.67 24.28
N ILE A 47 18.47 11.84 23.71
CA ILE A 47 17.75 12.20 22.49
C ILE A 47 16.91 13.45 22.75
N ASN A 48 16.15 13.57 23.84
CA ASN A 48 15.33 14.77 24.05
C ASN A 48 16.16 16.06 24.24
N THR A 49 17.33 15.98 24.86
CA THR A 49 18.20 17.15 25.12
C THR A 49 19.13 17.51 23.96
N THR A 50 19.23 16.66 22.94
CA THR A 50 20.12 16.86 21.78
C THR A 50 19.42 17.66 20.67
N ASP A 51 20.13 18.60 20.07
CA ASP A 51 19.62 19.41 18.98
C ASP A 51 19.27 18.56 17.73
N PRO A 52 18.29 18.98 16.91
CA PRO A 52 17.87 18.23 15.72
C PRO A 52 19.01 17.91 14.74
N GLU A 53 20.00 18.81 14.62
CA GLU A 53 21.16 18.61 13.75
C GLU A 53 22.08 17.47 14.23
N GLN A 54 22.31 17.39 15.54
CA GLN A 54 23.16 16.37 16.15
C GLN A 54 22.51 14.97 16.07
N LYS A 55 21.18 14.89 16.23
CA LYS A 55 20.43 13.63 16.03
C LYS A 55 20.58 13.09 14.61
N ARG A 56 20.52 13.98 13.63
CA ARG A 56 20.62 13.61 12.21
C ARG A 56 22.01 13.07 11.88
N GLY A 57 23.07 13.71 12.38
CA GLY A 57 24.44 13.23 12.18
C GLY A 57 24.72 11.84 12.78
N ILE A 58 24.12 11.52 13.93
CA ILE A 58 24.24 10.19 14.54
C ILE A 58 23.43 9.15 13.74
N ALA A 59 22.21 9.49 13.32
CA ALA A 59 21.39 8.59 12.49
C ALA A 59 22.07 8.26 11.16
N GLU A 60 22.77 9.23 10.56
CA GLU A 60 23.51 9.08 9.32
C GLU A 60 24.75 8.19 9.48
N TYR A 61 25.43 8.24 10.65
CA TYR A 61 26.56 7.35 10.97
C TYR A 61 26.15 5.86 11.08
N PHE A 62 24.93 5.59 11.54
CA PHE A 62 24.39 4.22 11.67
C PHE A 62 23.53 3.77 10.50
N ALA A 63 23.24 4.64 9.54
CA ALA A 63 22.59 4.25 8.30
C ALA A 63 23.63 3.55 7.39
N PRO A 64 23.43 2.26 7.04
CA PRO A 64 24.33 1.58 6.11
C PRO A 64 24.38 2.35 4.78
N ALA A 65 25.59 2.57 4.27
CA ALA A 65 25.90 3.28 3.03
C ALA A 65 25.44 2.55 1.75
N SER A 66 24.20 2.07 1.72
CA SER A 66 23.57 1.42 0.58
C SER A 66 22.32 2.17 0.08
N VAL A 67 22.30 3.49 0.28
CA VAL A 67 21.32 4.39 -0.35
C VAL A 67 22.00 5.72 -0.70
N SER A 68 22.89 5.65 -1.67
CA SER A 68 23.21 6.81 -2.51
C SER A 68 23.46 6.31 -3.93
N GLU A 69 22.37 5.96 -4.61
CA GLU A 69 22.34 5.90 -6.08
C GLU A 69 21.77 7.21 -6.65
N SER A 70 22.22 8.36 -6.12
CA SER A 70 22.01 9.64 -6.79
C SER A 70 23.27 10.04 -7.55
N THR A 71 23.37 9.56 -8.80
CA THR A 71 24.28 10.11 -9.81
C THR A 71 23.75 11.44 -10.40
N SER A 72 23.10 12.25 -9.58
CA SER A 72 22.71 13.61 -9.92
C SER A 72 23.25 14.50 -8.82
N GLY A 73 24.30 15.26 -9.16
CA GLY A 73 25.11 16.06 -8.26
C GLY A 73 24.41 17.24 -7.59
N SER A 74 23.11 17.14 -7.30
CA SER A 74 22.33 18.14 -6.54
C SER A 74 21.93 17.67 -5.14
N GLY A 75 22.16 16.40 -4.79
CA GLY A 75 21.63 15.80 -3.54
C GLY A 75 22.64 15.52 -2.42
N GLY A 76 23.93 15.72 -2.65
CA GLY A 76 24.96 15.54 -1.62
C GLY A 76 25.16 16.79 -0.76
N ILE A 77 25.87 16.61 0.37
CA ILE A 77 26.29 17.62 1.39
C ILE A 77 26.85 18.96 0.86
N LEU A 78 27.08 19.11 -0.44
CA LEU A 78 27.59 20.33 -1.09
C LEU A 78 26.62 20.99 -2.07
N GLY A 79 25.36 20.55 -2.15
CA GLY A 79 24.27 21.29 -2.81
C GLY A 79 24.59 21.82 -4.22
N GLY A 80 25.24 21.03 -5.06
CA GLY A 80 25.60 21.45 -6.43
C GLY A 80 26.87 22.29 -6.57
N THR A 81 27.71 22.40 -5.54
CA THR A 81 29.02 23.06 -5.64
C THR A 81 30.14 22.02 -5.74
N SER A 82 30.79 21.93 -6.90
CA SER A 82 32.06 21.22 -7.02
C SER A 82 33.15 22.05 -6.34
N LEU A 83 33.90 21.45 -5.42
CA LEU A 83 35.08 22.07 -4.82
C LEU A 83 36.24 22.00 -5.84
N GLY A 84 36.20 22.89 -6.81
CA GLY A 84 37.26 23.12 -7.79
C GLY A 84 37.48 24.61 -7.92
N GLU A 85 38.72 25.03 -7.78
CA GLU A 85 39.14 26.41 -8.04
C GLU A 85 38.86 26.72 -9.52
N ASP A 86 38.18 27.84 -9.77
CA ASP A 86 37.67 28.36 -11.04
C ASP A 86 36.42 27.71 -11.71
N GLY A 87 35.32 28.48 -11.73
CA GLY A 87 34.54 28.67 -12.96
C GLY A 87 33.09 28.16 -13.02
N SER A 88 32.17 29.12 -13.14
CA SER A 88 30.77 29.04 -13.64
C SER A 88 29.64 28.68 -12.64
N LYS A 89 28.92 29.73 -12.22
CA LYS A 89 27.60 29.64 -11.58
C LYS A 89 26.56 29.26 -12.62
N GLY A 90 25.98 28.06 -12.51
CA GLY A 90 24.77 27.68 -13.23
C GLY A 90 23.58 28.50 -12.74
N SER A 91 23.11 29.40 -13.61
CA SER A 91 21.90 30.20 -13.42
C SER A 91 20.65 29.35 -13.67
N GLY A 92 19.68 29.41 -12.76
CA GLY A 92 18.36 28.76 -12.85
C GLY A 92 18.22 27.60 -11.88
N SER A 93 17.69 27.79 -10.67
CA SER A 93 16.22 27.72 -10.50
C SER A 93 15.69 28.36 -9.21
N MET A 94 16.48 29.16 -8.48
CA MET A 94 16.08 29.63 -7.14
C MET A 94 15.51 31.07 -7.06
N SER A 95 15.24 31.75 -8.18
CA SER A 95 14.84 33.17 -8.10
C SER A 95 13.33 33.43 -8.12
N VAL A 96 12.45 32.43 -8.23
CA VAL A 96 11.00 32.69 -8.40
C VAL A 96 10.22 32.61 -7.08
N ILE A 97 10.74 31.97 -6.04
CA ILE A 97 10.00 31.77 -4.78
C ILE A 97 10.30 32.87 -3.74
N THR A 98 11.40 33.61 -3.87
CA THR A 98 11.78 34.64 -2.88
C THR A 98 11.06 35.97 -3.09
N GLN A 99 10.40 36.21 -4.24
CA GLN A 99 9.90 37.55 -4.59
C GLN A 99 8.41 37.82 -4.27
N LEU A 100 7.71 36.89 -3.60
CA LEU A 100 6.28 37.02 -3.25
C LEU A 100 5.99 36.86 -1.75
N ALA A 101 7.01 36.73 -0.90
CA ALA A 101 6.82 36.76 0.54
C ALA A 101 6.56 38.22 0.99
N PRO A 102 5.43 38.52 1.66
CA PRO A 102 5.22 39.85 2.22
C PRO A 102 6.26 40.13 3.31
N GLU A 103 6.80 41.35 3.32
CA GLU A 103 7.75 41.82 4.31
C GLU A 103 7.07 41.87 5.69
N ALA A 104 7.64 41.19 6.66
CA ALA A 104 7.11 41.13 8.01
C ALA A 104 7.26 42.49 8.73
N PRO A 105 6.27 42.93 9.54
CA PRO A 105 6.40 44.16 10.33
C PRO A 105 7.54 44.05 11.35
N GLU A 106 8.30 45.13 11.56
CA GLU A 106 9.52 45.18 12.39
C GLU A 106 9.29 45.00 13.92
N ASP A 107 8.06 44.84 14.40
CA ASP A 107 7.75 44.82 15.85
C ASP A 107 6.92 43.58 16.29
N ALA A 108 7.49 42.38 16.15
CA ALA A 108 6.92 41.16 16.74
C ALA A 108 7.79 40.63 17.90
N PRO A 109 7.22 40.32 19.08
CA PRO A 109 7.98 39.84 20.24
C PRO A 109 8.58 38.44 20.01
N PRO A 110 9.69 38.09 20.67
CA PRO A 110 10.40 36.84 20.47
C PRO A 110 9.71 35.70 21.25
N GLU A 111 8.60 35.18 20.74
CA GLU A 111 8.03 33.91 21.18
C GLU A 111 8.42 32.81 20.18
N ALA A 112 9.56 32.19 20.46
CA ALA A 112 10.01 30.96 19.80
C ALA A 112 9.07 29.80 20.20
N GLY A 113 8.19 29.37 19.29
CA GLY A 113 7.32 28.22 19.56
C GLY A 113 6.43 27.70 18.44
N GLN A 114 6.56 28.12 17.17
CA GLN A 114 5.59 27.74 16.12
C GLN A 114 6.15 27.30 14.75
N SER A 115 7.42 26.86 14.65
CA SER A 115 7.93 26.38 13.35
C SER A 115 7.42 24.98 12.95
N SER A 116 6.98 24.15 13.91
CA SER A 116 6.45 22.81 13.60
C SER A 116 5.06 22.83 12.95
N ASN A 117 4.23 23.83 13.29
CA ASN A 117 2.86 23.92 12.78
C ASN A 117 2.79 24.49 11.36
N LEU A 118 3.73 25.36 10.96
CA LEU A 118 3.80 25.92 9.61
C LEU A 118 4.26 24.88 8.57
N ALA A 119 5.25 24.06 8.92
CA ALA A 119 5.70 22.96 8.06
C ALA A 119 4.63 21.87 7.92
N ALA A 120 3.99 21.45 9.02
CA ALA A 120 2.92 20.46 9.00
C ALA A 120 1.64 20.96 8.28
N ALA A 121 1.30 22.25 8.41
CA ALA A 121 0.21 22.86 7.66
C ALA A 121 0.50 22.84 6.16
N SER A 122 1.72 23.19 5.75
CA SER A 122 2.11 23.18 4.32
C SER A 122 2.12 21.77 3.71
N GLU A 123 2.51 20.74 4.47
CA GLU A 123 2.46 19.35 4.01
C GLU A 123 1.02 18.83 3.89
N ALA A 124 0.15 19.19 4.84
CA ALA A 124 -1.25 18.80 4.80
C ALA A 124 -1.99 19.46 3.62
N GLU A 125 -1.76 20.75 3.40
CA GLU A 125 -2.30 21.50 2.26
C GLU A 125 -1.80 20.95 0.92
N LEU A 126 -0.51 20.60 0.83
CA LEU A 126 0.07 19.99 -0.38
C LEU A 126 -0.56 18.62 -0.68
N ARG A 127 -0.73 17.76 0.33
CA ARG A 127 -1.37 16.45 0.16
C ARG A 127 -2.83 16.59 -0.26
N GLU A 128 -3.55 17.55 0.30
CA GLU A 128 -4.94 17.81 -0.07
C GLU A 128 -5.04 18.27 -1.53
N GLU A 129 -4.16 19.17 -1.98
CA GLU A 129 -4.13 19.64 -3.36
C GLU A 129 -3.75 18.53 -4.36
N ILE A 130 -2.78 17.67 -4.02
CA ILE A 130 -2.46 16.47 -4.80
C ILE A 130 -3.69 15.56 -4.91
N ALA A 131 -4.33 15.26 -3.78
CA ALA A 131 -5.53 14.41 -3.76
C ALA A 131 -6.69 15.01 -4.57
N ARG A 132 -6.82 16.35 -4.58
CA ARG A 132 -7.83 17.08 -5.36
C ARG A 132 -7.57 16.95 -6.86
N ARG A 133 -6.31 17.10 -7.30
CA ARG A 133 -5.90 16.92 -8.70
C ARG A 133 -6.10 15.49 -9.15
N GLU A 134 -5.65 14.52 -8.37
CA GLU A 134 -5.87 13.11 -8.66
C GLU A 134 -7.36 12.77 -8.77
N ALA A 135 -8.19 13.31 -7.89
CA ALA A 135 -9.64 13.12 -7.97
C ALA A 135 -10.24 13.68 -9.26
N ALA A 136 -9.73 14.83 -9.75
CA ALA A 136 -10.12 15.40 -11.03
C ALA A 136 -9.63 14.54 -12.21
N ASP A 137 -8.41 14.01 -12.14
CA ASP A 137 -7.86 13.10 -13.15
C ASP A 137 -8.69 11.81 -13.23
N PHE A 138 -9.04 11.21 -12.08
CA PHE A 138 -9.94 10.06 -12.05
C PHE A 138 -11.34 10.38 -12.56
N ALA A 139 -11.87 11.58 -12.29
CA ALA A 139 -13.17 11.99 -12.81
C ALA A 139 -13.14 12.11 -14.35
N SER A 140 -12.09 12.71 -14.90
CA SER A 140 -11.93 12.85 -16.35
C SER A 140 -11.72 11.49 -17.04
N ALA A 141 -10.95 10.58 -16.42
CA ALA A 141 -10.76 9.22 -16.92
C ALA A 141 -12.08 8.42 -16.88
N ALA A 142 -12.85 8.54 -15.80
CA ALA A 142 -14.17 7.91 -15.69
C ALA A 142 -15.12 8.40 -16.79
N GLU A 143 -15.13 9.71 -17.07
CA GLU A 143 -15.98 10.28 -18.12
C GLU A 143 -15.53 9.85 -19.52
N SER A 144 -14.22 9.83 -19.76
CA SER A 144 -13.63 9.31 -21.00
C SER A 144 -14.03 7.86 -21.24
N LEU A 145 -14.07 7.02 -20.19
CA LEU A 145 -14.55 5.65 -20.28
C LEU A 145 -16.03 5.60 -20.66
N ARG A 146 -16.89 6.40 -20.02
CA ARG A 146 -18.33 6.46 -20.33
C ARG A 146 -18.57 6.88 -21.78
N GLN A 147 -17.86 7.91 -22.26
CA GLN A 147 -17.94 8.39 -23.64
C GLN A 147 -17.47 7.34 -24.64
N ALA A 148 -16.32 6.70 -24.38
CA ALA A 148 -15.81 5.63 -25.23
C ALA A 148 -16.81 4.47 -25.35
N MET A 149 -17.51 4.13 -24.26
CA MET A 149 -18.55 3.10 -24.27
C MET A 149 -19.80 3.50 -25.05
N GLN A 150 -20.22 4.76 -24.97
CA GLN A 150 -21.37 5.27 -25.73
C GLN A 150 -21.09 5.37 -27.22
N SER A 151 -19.83 5.64 -27.61
CA SER A 151 -19.43 5.80 -29.01
C SER A 151 -19.47 4.50 -29.83
N MET A 152 -19.44 3.34 -29.18
CA MET A 152 -19.43 2.03 -29.83
C MET A 152 -20.73 1.27 -29.50
N PRO A 153 -21.58 0.95 -30.50
CA PRO A 153 -22.85 0.26 -30.26
C PRO A 153 -22.72 -1.07 -29.49
N GLU A 154 -21.64 -1.82 -29.73
CA GLU A 154 -21.35 -3.08 -29.04
C GLU A 154 -21.00 -2.88 -27.55
N LEU A 155 -20.41 -1.74 -27.19
CA LEU A 155 -20.06 -1.39 -25.81
C LEU A 155 -21.22 -0.71 -25.07
N ALA A 156 -22.12 -0.04 -25.79
CA ALA A 156 -23.26 0.65 -25.19
C ALA A 156 -24.14 -0.31 -24.38
N GLU A 157 -24.38 -1.53 -24.88
CA GLU A 157 -25.10 -2.56 -24.12
C GLU A 157 -24.30 -3.10 -22.92
N LEU A 158 -22.97 -3.13 -23.02
CA LEU A 158 -22.06 -3.55 -21.94
C LEU A 158 -21.90 -2.47 -20.85
N SER A 159 -22.23 -1.22 -21.14
CA SER A 159 -22.19 -0.12 -20.15
C SER A 159 -23.09 -0.37 -18.95
N LYS A 160 -24.21 -1.09 -19.14
CA LYS A 160 -25.14 -1.50 -18.08
C LYS A 160 -24.50 -2.48 -17.08
N GLN A 161 -23.40 -3.12 -17.47
CA GLN A 161 -22.65 -4.10 -16.68
C GLN A 161 -21.38 -3.51 -16.08
N LEU A 162 -21.17 -2.20 -16.26
CA LEU A 162 -20.03 -1.49 -15.72
C LEU A 162 -20.50 -0.50 -14.66
N ILE A 163 -19.94 -0.62 -13.46
CA ILE A 163 -20.12 0.36 -12.38
C ILE A 163 -18.78 1.07 -12.20
N ILE A 164 -18.78 2.40 -12.30
CA ILE A 164 -17.59 3.23 -12.12
C ILE A 164 -17.86 4.15 -10.95
N ASP A 165 -17.04 4.03 -9.92
CA ASP A 165 -17.18 4.79 -8.69
C ASP A 165 -15.82 5.24 -8.14
N GLN A 166 -15.80 6.42 -7.51
CA GLN A 166 -14.60 6.94 -6.85
C GLN A 166 -14.62 6.48 -5.39
N THR A 167 -13.58 5.77 -4.98
CA THR A 167 -13.40 5.30 -3.61
C THR A 167 -12.19 5.98 -2.95
N PRO A 168 -12.02 5.89 -1.63
CA PRO A 168 -10.81 6.36 -0.96
C PRO A 168 -9.54 5.72 -1.50
N GLU A 169 -9.59 4.46 -1.96
CA GLU A 169 -8.45 3.78 -2.57
C GLU A 169 -8.12 4.28 -3.98
N GLY A 170 -9.12 4.78 -4.73
CA GLY A 170 -8.95 5.41 -6.04
C GLY A 170 -10.15 5.23 -6.97
N LEU A 171 -9.91 5.02 -8.27
CA LEU A 171 -10.99 4.82 -9.25
C LEU A 171 -11.33 3.34 -9.36
N ARG A 172 -12.52 2.96 -8.89
CA ARG A 172 -13.02 1.60 -8.95
C ARG A 172 -13.90 1.40 -10.19
N ILE A 173 -13.56 0.37 -10.96
CA ILE A 173 -14.25 -0.05 -12.17
C ILE A 173 -14.69 -1.50 -11.95
N GLN A 174 -15.99 -1.74 -11.84
CA GLN A 174 -16.57 -3.05 -11.58
C GLN A 174 -17.30 -3.57 -12.80
N LEU A 175 -16.89 -4.76 -13.26
CA LEU A 175 -17.57 -5.51 -14.31
C LEU A 175 -18.50 -6.51 -13.63
N VAL A 176 -19.81 -6.30 -13.77
CA VAL A 176 -20.85 -6.98 -13.01
C VAL A 176 -21.66 -7.90 -13.92
N ASP A 177 -21.82 -9.16 -13.53
CA ASP A 177 -22.68 -10.09 -14.23
C ASP A 177 -24.17 -9.70 -14.11
N GLN A 178 -24.94 -10.00 -15.15
CA GLN A 178 -26.40 -9.93 -15.11
C GLN A 178 -27.02 -11.27 -15.51
N GLU A 179 -28.30 -11.46 -15.19
CA GLU A 179 -29.03 -12.66 -15.61
C GLU A 179 -29.03 -12.79 -17.15
N GLY A 180 -28.69 -13.99 -17.64
CA GLY A 180 -28.52 -14.25 -19.07
C GLY A 180 -27.31 -13.54 -19.73
N ARG A 181 -26.53 -12.76 -18.99
CA ARG A 181 -25.40 -11.99 -19.50
C ARG A 181 -24.18 -12.10 -18.58
N SER A 182 -23.71 -13.33 -18.33
CA SER A 182 -22.45 -13.54 -17.60
C SER A 182 -21.24 -13.09 -18.41
N MET A 183 -20.19 -12.62 -17.73
CA MET A 183 -18.90 -12.24 -18.32
C MET A 183 -17.96 -13.44 -18.49
N PHE A 184 -18.21 -14.52 -17.77
CA PHE A 184 -17.39 -15.73 -17.79
C PHE A 184 -18.20 -16.91 -18.28
N GLU A 185 -17.51 -17.92 -18.81
CA GLU A 185 -18.14 -19.22 -19.04
C GLU A 185 -18.60 -19.84 -17.71
N THR A 186 -19.66 -20.65 -17.75
CA THR A 186 -20.25 -21.28 -16.58
C THR A 186 -19.21 -22.11 -15.82
N ASN A 187 -19.05 -21.85 -14.51
CA ASN A 187 -18.07 -22.50 -13.63
C ASN A 187 -16.62 -22.45 -14.15
N SER A 188 -16.32 -21.50 -15.02
CA SER A 188 -15.02 -21.34 -15.64
C SER A 188 -14.42 -19.98 -15.30
N ALA A 189 -13.09 -19.93 -15.34
CA ALA A 189 -12.33 -18.70 -15.20
C ALA A 189 -12.12 -17.98 -16.55
N ARG A 190 -12.59 -18.56 -17.67
CA ARG A 190 -12.42 -18.00 -19.01
C ARG A 190 -13.43 -16.88 -19.28
N PRO A 191 -12.97 -15.65 -19.56
CA PRO A 191 -13.83 -14.56 -19.98
C PRO A 191 -14.38 -14.82 -21.38
N ASN A 192 -15.68 -14.55 -21.58
CA ASN A 192 -16.30 -14.67 -22.88
C ASN A 192 -15.85 -13.55 -23.84
N PRO A 193 -16.16 -13.62 -25.15
CA PRO A 193 -15.73 -12.59 -26.11
C PRO A 193 -16.17 -11.16 -25.76
N ARG A 194 -17.36 -10.99 -25.16
CA ARG A 194 -17.87 -9.68 -24.74
C ARG A 194 -17.07 -9.10 -23.59
N ALA A 195 -16.77 -9.91 -22.59
CA ALA A 195 -15.93 -9.52 -21.46
C ALA A 195 -14.50 -9.19 -21.89
N GLN A 196 -13.95 -9.94 -22.84
CA GLN A 196 -12.64 -9.63 -23.43
C GLN A 196 -12.64 -8.26 -24.12
N LEU A 197 -13.68 -7.94 -24.88
CA LEU A 197 -13.83 -6.64 -25.54
C LEU A 197 -13.97 -5.50 -24.52
N LEU A 198 -14.73 -5.71 -23.43
CA LEU A 198 -14.86 -4.75 -22.34
C LEU A 198 -13.51 -4.51 -21.61
N LEU A 199 -12.78 -5.57 -21.28
CA LEU A 199 -11.46 -5.46 -20.64
C LEU A 199 -10.45 -4.71 -21.52
N ARG A 200 -10.48 -4.90 -22.85
CA ARG A 200 -9.66 -4.13 -23.81
C ARG A 200 -10.09 -2.66 -23.93
N ALA A 201 -11.36 -2.34 -23.69
CA ALA A 201 -11.81 -0.95 -23.63
C ALA A 201 -11.31 -0.29 -22.33
N ILE A 202 -11.39 -1.01 -21.22
CA ILE A 202 -10.92 -0.54 -19.91
C ILE A 202 -9.40 -0.33 -19.90
N SER A 203 -8.61 -1.18 -20.57
CA SER A 203 -7.16 -1.03 -20.64
C SER A 203 -6.71 0.31 -21.24
N ARG A 204 -7.47 0.84 -22.22
CA ARG A 204 -7.19 2.16 -22.82
C ARG A 204 -7.29 3.28 -21.80
N VAL A 205 -8.25 3.21 -20.88
CA VAL A 205 -8.43 4.21 -19.81
C VAL A 205 -7.42 4.01 -18.70
N ILE A 206 -7.12 2.75 -18.34
CA ILE A 206 -6.04 2.44 -17.39
C ILE A 206 -4.72 3.04 -17.89
N ASN A 207 -4.44 3.00 -19.19
CA ASN A 207 -3.21 3.54 -19.78
C ASN A 207 -3.16 5.07 -19.89
N GLN A 208 -4.26 5.80 -19.65
CA GLN A 208 -4.25 7.27 -19.59
C GLN A 208 -3.66 7.78 -18.27
N LEU A 209 -3.70 6.95 -17.23
CA LEU A 209 -3.24 7.29 -15.89
C LEU A 209 -2.02 6.44 -15.52
N PRO A 210 -1.02 6.96 -14.79
CA PRO A 210 0.18 6.21 -14.42
C PRO A 210 -0.03 5.26 -13.22
N ASN A 211 -1.22 5.30 -12.59
CA ASN A 211 -1.52 4.62 -11.34
C ASN A 211 -1.38 3.10 -11.40
N ARG A 212 -1.02 2.47 -10.28
CA ARG A 212 -1.03 1.01 -10.16
C ARG A 212 -2.45 0.48 -10.10
N ILE A 213 -2.65 -0.79 -10.46
CA ILE A 213 -3.96 -1.44 -10.46
C ILE A 213 -4.02 -2.62 -9.49
N SER A 214 -5.14 -2.74 -8.79
CA SER A 214 -5.52 -3.93 -8.03
C SER A 214 -6.73 -4.59 -8.69
N ILE A 215 -6.67 -5.91 -8.87
CA ILE A 215 -7.71 -6.69 -9.54
C ILE A 215 -8.27 -7.72 -8.55
N THR A 216 -9.56 -7.62 -8.27
CA THR A 216 -10.25 -8.50 -7.32
C THR A 216 -11.41 -9.22 -8.01
N GLY A 217 -11.46 -10.54 -7.84
CA GLY A 217 -12.58 -11.36 -8.31
C GLY A 217 -13.57 -11.67 -7.20
N HIS A 218 -14.86 -11.69 -7.55
CA HIS A 218 -15.95 -12.06 -6.66
C HIS A 218 -16.86 -13.10 -7.31
N THR A 219 -17.47 -13.94 -6.49
CA THR A 219 -18.52 -14.90 -6.87
C THR A 219 -19.80 -14.61 -6.08
N SER A 220 -20.93 -15.12 -6.54
CA SER A 220 -22.20 -15.10 -5.80
C SER A 220 -22.28 -16.31 -4.87
N ALA A 221 -23.09 -16.22 -3.83
CA ALA A 221 -23.46 -17.39 -3.04
C ALA A 221 -24.27 -18.38 -3.90
N ALA A 222 -24.18 -19.66 -3.59
CA ALA A 222 -25.00 -20.68 -4.21
C ALA A 222 -26.45 -20.61 -3.66
N PRO A 223 -27.50 -20.72 -4.50
CA PRO A 223 -28.88 -20.78 -4.04
C PRO A 223 -29.08 -21.90 -3.02
N GLY A 224 -29.76 -21.61 -1.91
CA GLY A 224 -30.02 -22.58 -0.83
C GLY A 224 -28.81 -22.90 0.07
N SER A 225 -27.68 -22.22 -0.12
CA SER A 225 -26.53 -22.33 0.78
C SER A 225 -26.63 -21.31 1.92
N ASN A 226 -26.46 -21.78 3.17
CA ASN A 226 -26.27 -20.88 4.32
C ASN A 226 -24.86 -20.26 4.38
N ARG A 227 -23.95 -20.68 3.49
CA ARG A 227 -22.60 -20.14 3.38
C ARG A 227 -22.53 -19.12 2.27
N ALA A 228 -21.86 -18.00 2.56
CA ALA A 228 -21.53 -16.96 1.59
C ALA A 228 -20.58 -17.46 0.48
N SER A 229 -19.84 -18.55 0.69
CA SER A 229 -18.92 -19.10 -0.31
C SER A 229 -18.82 -20.62 -0.22
N GLY A 230 -18.78 -21.27 -1.38
CA GLY A 230 -18.46 -22.68 -1.53
C GLY A 230 -16.95 -22.96 -1.58
N PRO A 231 -16.53 -24.23 -1.44
CA PRO A 231 -15.11 -24.60 -1.49
C PRO A 231 -14.39 -24.19 -2.79
N ASN A 232 -15.10 -24.19 -3.91
CA ASN A 232 -14.53 -23.90 -5.23
C ASN A 232 -14.54 -22.39 -5.58
N ASP A 233 -15.21 -21.56 -4.78
CA ASP A 233 -15.40 -20.14 -5.10
C ASP A 233 -14.13 -19.31 -4.88
N TRP A 234 -13.31 -19.70 -3.88
CA TRP A 234 -12.03 -19.06 -3.61
C TRP A 234 -11.06 -19.23 -4.80
N PRO A 235 -10.77 -20.47 -5.27
CA PRO A 235 -10.00 -20.65 -6.51
C PRO A 235 -10.65 -20.02 -7.74
N LEU A 236 -11.98 -20.07 -7.86
CA LEU A 236 -12.67 -19.54 -9.04
C LEU A 236 -12.53 -18.02 -9.13
N SER A 237 -12.77 -17.31 -8.03
CA SER A 237 -12.63 -15.84 -7.97
C SER A 237 -11.21 -15.37 -8.27
N SER A 238 -10.20 -16.01 -7.67
CA SER A 238 -8.79 -15.65 -7.91
C SER A 238 -8.35 -15.96 -9.34
N ASN A 239 -8.77 -17.10 -9.90
CA ASN A 239 -8.48 -17.46 -11.29
C ASN A 239 -9.15 -16.49 -12.29
N ARG A 240 -10.38 -16.05 -12.02
CA ARG A 240 -11.07 -15.04 -12.85
C ARG A 240 -10.37 -13.69 -12.79
N ALA A 241 -9.92 -13.26 -11.61
CA ALA A 241 -9.12 -12.04 -11.47
C ALA A 241 -7.81 -12.13 -12.27
N ASN A 242 -7.12 -13.26 -12.20
CA ASN A 242 -5.90 -13.49 -12.97
C ASN A 242 -6.16 -13.57 -14.50
N ALA A 243 -7.26 -14.18 -14.94
CA ALA A 243 -7.62 -14.19 -16.35
C ALA A 243 -7.89 -12.78 -16.89
N SER A 244 -8.56 -11.94 -16.10
CA SER A 244 -8.74 -10.51 -16.43
C SER A 244 -7.41 -9.78 -16.50
N ARG A 245 -6.48 -10.01 -15.56
CA ARG A 245 -5.12 -9.45 -15.60
C ARG A 245 -4.41 -9.77 -16.92
N LEU A 246 -4.44 -11.04 -17.34
CA LEU A 246 -3.77 -11.46 -18.59
C LEU A 246 -4.32 -10.73 -19.82
N ILE A 247 -5.63 -10.49 -19.87
CA ILE A 247 -6.25 -9.73 -20.97
C ILE A 247 -5.83 -8.26 -20.91
N LEU A 248 -5.82 -7.64 -19.74
CA LEU A 248 -5.37 -6.27 -19.57
C LEU A 248 -3.91 -6.10 -20.02
N GLN A 249 -3.03 -7.03 -19.64
CA GLN A 249 -1.63 -7.05 -20.06
C GLN A 249 -1.49 -7.24 -21.58
N ALA A 250 -2.22 -8.20 -22.16
CA ALA A 250 -2.25 -8.40 -23.60
C ALA A 250 -2.80 -7.18 -24.36
N ALA A 251 -3.61 -6.35 -23.70
CA ALA A 251 -4.16 -5.11 -24.23
C ALA A 251 -3.28 -3.87 -23.95
N GLY A 252 -2.04 -4.08 -23.48
CA GLY A 252 -1.02 -3.05 -23.33
C GLY A 252 -0.90 -2.42 -21.94
N VAL A 253 -1.52 -2.99 -20.89
CA VAL A 253 -1.23 -2.56 -19.51
C VAL A 253 0.11 -3.14 -19.09
N ASP A 254 1.01 -2.28 -18.63
CA ASP A 254 2.34 -2.66 -18.13
C ASP A 254 2.23 -3.70 -16.99
N PRO A 255 2.95 -4.84 -17.05
CA PRO A 255 3.00 -5.82 -15.98
C PRO A 255 3.33 -5.25 -14.60
N ASP A 256 4.21 -4.25 -14.52
CA ASP A 256 4.71 -3.68 -13.27
C ASP A 256 3.66 -2.77 -12.59
N ARG A 257 2.63 -2.36 -13.35
CA ARG A 257 1.48 -1.63 -12.79
C ARG A 257 0.54 -2.51 -11.99
N VAL A 258 0.61 -3.84 -12.11
CA VAL A 258 -0.27 -4.74 -11.35
C VAL A 258 0.26 -4.87 -9.91
N TYR A 259 -0.39 -4.18 -8.97
CA TYR A 259 -0.03 -4.26 -7.55
C TYR A 259 -0.48 -5.56 -6.91
N GLN A 260 -1.73 -5.96 -7.15
CA GLN A 260 -2.34 -7.10 -6.48
C GLN A 260 -3.38 -7.77 -7.35
N VAL A 261 -3.42 -9.11 -7.27
CA VAL A 261 -4.52 -9.93 -7.77
C VAL A 261 -5.09 -10.71 -6.60
N SER A 262 -6.39 -10.61 -6.36
CA SER A 262 -7.05 -11.30 -5.24
C SER A 262 -8.39 -11.92 -5.65
N GLY A 263 -8.82 -12.94 -4.91
CA GLY A 263 -10.16 -13.52 -5.02
C GLY A 263 -10.84 -13.45 -3.66
N LYS A 264 -12.06 -12.93 -3.61
CA LYS A 264 -12.85 -12.80 -2.38
C LYS A 264 -14.03 -13.76 -2.31
N ALA A 265 -14.16 -14.68 -3.28
CA ALA A 265 -15.34 -15.54 -3.39
C ALA A 265 -16.63 -14.70 -3.21
N GLY A 266 -17.58 -15.16 -2.40
CA GLY A 266 -18.78 -14.41 -2.00
C GLY A 266 -18.68 -13.75 -0.63
N SER A 267 -17.48 -13.53 -0.08
CA SER A 267 -17.30 -12.90 1.24
C SER A 267 -17.59 -11.39 1.26
N ASP A 268 -17.72 -10.78 0.09
CA ASP A 268 -17.90 -9.34 -0.13
C ASP A 268 -18.95 -9.13 -1.24
N PRO A 269 -20.24 -9.39 -0.97
CA PRO A 269 -21.32 -9.25 -1.95
C PRO A 269 -21.62 -7.78 -2.26
N LEU A 270 -21.96 -7.48 -3.51
CA LEU A 270 -22.41 -6.15 -3.92
C LEU A 270 -23.81 -5.84 -3.37
N TYR A 271 -24.66 -6.87 -3.29
CA TYR A 271 -25.99 -6.83 -2.72
C TYR A 271 -26.03 -7.75 -1.49
N PRO A 272 -25.75 -7.23 -0.28
CA PRO A 272 -25.75 -8.02 0.95
C PRO A 272 -27.11 -8.63 1.29
N ASP A 273 -28.20 -7.97 0.91
CA ASP A 273 -29.57 -8.43 1.16
C ASP A 273 -29.93 -9.69 0.37
N ASP A 274 -29.32 -9.87 -0.80
CA ASP A 274 -29.43 -11.09 -1.60
C ASP A 274 -28.06 -11.49 -2.19
N PRO A 275 -27.29 -12.30 -1.44
CA PRO A 275 -25.98 -12.80 -1.87
C PRO A 275 -26.02 -13.72 -3.10
N THR A 276 -27.20 -14.21 -3.52
CA THR A 276 -27.35 -15.13 -4.65
C THR A 276 -27.44 -14.44 -6.01
N LEU A 277 -27.70 -13.13 -6.01
CA LEU A 277 -27.86 -12.34 -7.23
C LEU A 277 -26.66 -12.45 -8.16
N ALA A 278 -26.95 -12.43 -9.47
CA ALA A 278 -25.95 -12.45 -10.52
C ALA A 278 -24.92 -11.33 -10.36
N GLY A 279 -25.36 -10.14 -9.93
CA GLY A 279 -24.49 -8.99 -9.75
C GLY A 279 -23.40 -9.13 -8.67
N ASN A 280 -23.51 -10.14 -7.80
CA ASN A 280 -22.43 -10.43 -6.86
C ASN A 280 -21.22 -11.07 -7.54
N ARG A 281 -21.41 -11.73 -8.70
CA ARG A 281 -20.31 -12.19 -9.57
C ARG A 281 -19.78 -10.99 -10.34
N ARG A 282 -18.60 -10.52 -9.95
CA ARG A 282 -18.00 -9.34 -10.54
C ARG A 282 -16.48 -9.38 -10.49
N ILE A 283 -15.86 -8.60 -11.37
CA ILE A 283 -14.43 -8.26 -11.28
C ILE A 283 -14.34 -6.78 -10.93
N ALA A 284 -13.68 -6.47 -9.83
CA ALA A 284 -13.36 -5.10 -9.45
C ALA A 284 -11.91 -4.80 -9.85
N ILE A 285 -11.71 -3.75 -10.63
CA ILE A 285 -10.40 -3.21 -10.99
C ILE A 285 -10.32 -1.83 -10.33
N VAL A 286 -9.34 -1.63 -9.46
CA VAL A 286 -9.13 -0.36 -8.76
C VAL A 286 -7.81 0.24 -9.23
N LEU A 287 -7.87 1.45 -9.79
CA LEU A 287 -6.68 2.28 -10.02
C LEU A 287 -6.36 2.98 -8.70
N LEU A 288 -5.22 2.67 -8.10
CA LEU A 288 -4.83 3.13 -6.78
C LEU A 288 -4.38 4.59 -6.80
N ARG A 289 -4.72 5.36 -5.78
CA ARG A 289 -4.17 6.71 -5.53
C ARG A 289 -2.68 6.73 -5.18
N GLU A 290 -2.02 5.58 -5.15
CA GLU A 290 -0.58 5.53 -4.87
C GLU A 290 0.20 6.33 -5.91
N ALA A 291 1.10 7.19 -5.43
CA ALA A 291 2.11 7.82 -6.26
C ALA A 291 2.91 6.73 -6.99
N PRO A 292 3.25 6.92 -8.29
CA PRO A 292 4.02 5.94 -9.05
C PRO A 292 5.30 5.58 -8.30
N VAL A 293 5.62 4.29 -8.22
CA VAL A 293 6.83 3.81 -7.51
C VAL A 293 8.13 4.17 -8.21
N LEU A 294 8.06 4.73 -9.43
CA LEU A 294 9.21 5.16 -10.22
C LEU A 294 8.92 6.53 -10.87
N PRO A 295 9.87 7.48 -10.87
CA PRO A 295 9.75 8.68 -11.69
C PRO A 295 9.67 8.28 -13.16
N THR A 296 8.78 8.91 -13.91
CA THR A 296 8.65 8.73 -15.36
C THR A 296 9.82 9.40 -16.08
N ASP A 297 11.03 8.90 -15.91
CA ASP A 297 12.15 9.27 -16.77
C ASP A 297 12.09 8.42 -18.03
N THR A 298 11.57 9.00 -19.11
CA THR A 298 11.64 8.45 -20.47
C THR A 298 12.79 9.06 -21.26
N SER A 299 13.83 9.56 -20.59
CA SER A 299 15.03 10.10 -21.23
C SER A 299 16.17 9.07 -21.23
N LEU A 300 16.15 8.19 -22.25
CA LEU A 300 17.34 7.51 -22.78
C LEU A 300 17.45 7.82 -24.27
#